data_AF-A0A7V0RJ13-F1
#
_entry.id   AF-A0A7V0RJ13-F1
#
_cell.length_a   1.000
_cell.length_b   1.000
_cell.length_c   1.000
_cell.angle_alpha   90.00
_cell.angle_beta   90.00
_cell.angle_gamma   90.00
#
_symmetry.space_group_name_H-M   'P 1'
#
loop_
_entity.id
_entity.type
_entity.pdbx_description
1 polymer ?
#
loop_
_entity_poly.entity_id
_entity_poly.type
_entity_poly.pdbx_seq_one_letter_code
_entity_poly.pdbx_strand_id
1 'polypeptide(L)'
;MTAAYSHDHGLGDEQSIWFKLTPLMNEDNPMQLLMRLADKYGGVIPINLKNQRIILLSDVEHFKRVLVENAENYTKYFDGMRPVFGNSMITVDGALWQKIRKPQQAAFHPQKFEEYFPFLMEAIRTKSKIWEDYAKSGETVEMVEQTWTLAADMVCKALFDRKMPFNP
;
A
#
# COMPACT_ATOMS: atom_id res chain seq x y z
N MET A 1 -6.30 20.16 21.20
CA MET A 1 -7.51 19.42 20.78
C MET A 1 -7.44 19.26 19.28
N THR A 2 -6.78 18.20 18.84
CA THR A 2 -6.57 17.86 17.43
C THR A 2 -7.75 17.03 16.99
N ALA A 3 -8.62 17.61 16.15
CA ALA A 3 -9.71 16.87 15.54
C ALA A 3 -9.11 15.71 14.73
N ALA A 4 -9.57 14.49 15.01
CA ALA A 4 -9.32 13.33 14.17
C ALA A 4 -9.79 13.67 12.75
N TYR A 5 -8.89 13.59 11.77
CA TYR A 5 -9.20 13.76 10.35
C TYR A 5 -10.17 12.63 9.97
N SER A 6 -11.47 12.91 9.93
CA SER A 6 -12.48 11.94 9.52
C SER A 6 -12.40 11.75 8.00
N HIS A 7 -12.45 10.49 7.56
CA HIS A 7 -12.42 10.11 6.14
C HIS A 7 -13.56 10.72 5.31
N ASP A 8 -14.57 11.30 5.96
CA ASP A 8 -15.76 11.88 5.32
C ASP A 8 -15.47 13.15 4.51
N HIS A 9 -14.36 13.86 4.77
CA HIS A 9 -14.05 15.12 4.06
C HIS A 9 -13.61 14.93 2.60
N GLY A 10 -13.44 13.70 2.12
CA GLY A 10 -13.09 13.41 0.73
C GLY A 10 -14.20 12.77 -0.12
N LEU A 11 -15.35 12.42 0.46
CA LEU A 11 -16.38 11.62 -0.23
C LEU A 11 -17.33 12.43 -1.13
N GLY A 12 -17.16 13.76 -1.21
CA GLY A 12 -17.98 14.64 -2.05
C GLY A 12 -17.24 15.72 -2.83
N ASP A 13 -15.92 15.86 -2.65
CA ASP A 13 -15.09 16.75 -3.46
C ASP A 13 -14.81 16.10 -4.82
N GLU A 14 -15.24 16.73 -5.91
CA GLU A 14 -15.00 16.22 -7.27
C GLU A 14 -13.51 16.01 -7.59
N GLN A 15 -12.62 16.68 -6.85
CA GLN A 15 -11.17 16.54 -6.99
C GLN A 15 -10.61 15.33 -6.23
N SER A 16 -11.35 14.79 -5.25
CA SER A 16 -10.94 13.67 -4.42
C SER A 16 -10.78 12.37 -5.22
N ILE A 17 -9.79 11.57 -4.83
CA ILE A 17 -9.57 10.23 -5.38
C ILE A 17 -10.78 9.32 -5.17
N TRP A 18 -11.45 9.43 -4.01
CA TRP A 18 -12.57 8.57 -3.66
C TRP A 18 -13.82 8.87 -4.50
N PHE A 19 -14.04 10.15 -4.83
CA PHE A 19 -15.09 10.55 -5.76
C PHE A 19 -14.82 10.02 -7.17
N LYS A 20 -13.58 10.11 -7.64
CA LYS A 20 -13.18 9.62 -8.98
C LYS A 20 -13.29 8.10 -9.10
N LEU A 21 -12.97 7.37 -8.04
CA LEU A 21 -13.03 5.90 -8.00
C LEU A 21 -14.44 5.37 -7.69
N THR A 22 -15.43 6.21 -7.40
CA THR A 22 -16.79 5.77 -7.06
C THR A 22 -17.38 4.73 -8.02
N PRO A 23 -17.20 4.81 -9.36
CA PRO A 23 -17.71 3.77 -10.25
C PRO A 23 -17.08 2.38 -9.99
N LEU A 24 -15.84 2.32 -9.52
CA LEU A 24 -15.18 1.08 -9.11
C LEU A 24 -15.57 0.67 -7.68
N MET A 25 -15.86 1.63 -6.80
CA MET A 25 -16.27 1.34 -5.42
C MET A 25 -17.70 0.80 -5.31
N ASN A 26 -18.53 1.03 -6.33
CA ASN A 26 -19.89 0.47 -6.42
C ASN A 26 -19.89 -0.99 -6.93
N GLU A 27 -18.75 -1.52 -7.34
CA GLU A 27 -18.58 -2.92 -7.70
C GLU A 27 -18.11 -3.72 -6.50
N ASP A 28 -18.71 -4.89 -6.25
CA ASP A 28 -18.29 -5.78 -5.17
C ASP A 28 -16.83 -6.24 -5.34
N ASN A 29 -16.35 -6.31 -6.59
CA ASN A 29 -14.97 -6.68 -6.90
C ASN A 29 -14.42 -5.89 -8.11
N PRO A 30 -13.92 -4.67 -7.89
CA PRO A 30 -13.42 -3.83 -8.98
C PRO A 30 -12.22 -4.44 -9.70
N MET A 31 -11.39 -5.21 -8.99
CA MET A 31 -10.24 -5.88 -9.61
C MET A 31 -10.66 -6.92 -10.64
N GLN A 32 -11.69 -7.71 -10.34
CA GLN A 32 -12.23 -8.68 -11.31
C GLN A 32 -12.83 -8.01 -12.54
N LEU A 33 -13.41 -6.82 -12.41
CA LEU A 33 -13.85 -6.03 -13.57
C LEU A 33 -12.64 -5.61 -14.43
N LEU A 34 -11.60 -5.04 -13.83
CA LEU A 34 -10.40 -4.61 -14.56
C LEU A 34 -9.68 -5.78 -15.23
N MET A 35 -9.61 -6.94 -14.57
CA MET A 35 -9.05 -8.18 -15.14
C MET A 35 -9.85 -8.65 -16.35
N ARG A 36 -11.19 -8.69 -16.26
CA ARG A 36 -12.04 -9.06 -17.40
C ARG A 36 -11.89 -8.08 -18.59
N LEU A 37 -11.69 -6.80 -18.33
CA LEU A 37 -11.41 -5.82 -19.39
C LEU A 37 -10.05 -6.08 -20.04
N ALA A 38 -9.02 -6.34 -19.23
CA ALA A 38 -7.69 -6.71 -19.72
C ALA A 38 -7.74 -7.99 -20.58
N ASP A 39 -8.39 -9.05 -20.10
CA ASP A 39 -8.52 -10.32 -20.83
C ASP A 39 -9.28 -10.17 -22.14
N LYS A 40 -10.30 -9.31 -22.16
CA LYS A 40 -11.16 -9.12 -23.34
C LYS A 40 -10.52 -8.24 -24.41
N TYR A 41 -9.85 -7.16 -24.03
CA TYR A 41 -9.42 -6.13 -24.98
C TYR A 41 -7.89 -6.05 -25.14
N GLY A 42 -7.11 -6.39 -24.11
CA GLY A 42 -5.65 -6.29 -24.13
C GLY A 42 -5.10 -4.87 -24.37
N GLY A 43 -3.78 -4.72 -24.34
CA GLY A 43 -3.12 -3.47 -24.73
C GLY A 43 -3.47 -2.27 -23.86
N VAL A 44 -4.01 -1.24 -24.52
CA VAL A 44 -4.27 0.10 -23.98
C VAL A 44 -5.77 0.37 -24.00
N ILE A 45 -6.39 0.33 -22.83
CA ILE A 45 -7.84 0.36 -22.68
C ILE A 45 -8.25 1.72 -22.07
N PRO A 46 -8.87 2.62 -22.84
CA PRO A 46 -9.39 3.87 -22.28
C PRO A 46 -10.65 3.61 -21.46
N ILE A 47 -10.68 4.12 -20.22
CA ILE A 47 -11.80 4.01 -19.29
C ILE A 47 -12.14 5.42 -18.82
N ASN A 48 -13.43 5.77 -18.87
CA ASN A 48 -13.90 7.03 -18.28
C ASN A 48 -14.45 6.74 -16.89
N LEU A 49 -13.79 7.27 -15.86
CA LEU A 49 -14.29 7.27 -14.49
C LEU A 49 -14.80 8.67 -14.16
N LYS A 50 -16.12 8.87 -14.21
CA LYS A 50 -16.77 10.19 -14.04
C LYS A 50 -16.18 11.22 -15.02
N ASN A 51 -15.53 12.27 -14.50
CA ASN A 51 -14.92 13.35 -15.27
C ASN A 51 -13.44 13.09 -15.60
N GLN A 52 -12.91 11.92 -15.27
CA GLN A 52 -11.52 11.54 -15.54
C GLN A 52 -11.44 10.49 -16.65
N ARG A 53 -10.55 10.75 -17.61
CA ARG A 53 -10.12 9.73 -18.57
C ARG A 53 -8.89 9.02 -18.02
N ILE A 54 -9.00 7.71 -17.84
CA ILE A 54 -7.94 6.84 -17.34
C ILE A 54 -7.56 5.87 -18.45
N ILE A 55 -6.30 5.45 -18.46
CA ILE A 55 -5.79 4.42 -19.37
C ILE A 55 -5.40 3.20 -18.54
N LEU A 56 -6.08 2.08 -18.76
CA LEU A 56 -5.69 0.78 -18.23
C LEU A 56 -4.70 0.12 -19.20
N LEU A 57 -3.53 -0.23 -18.68
CA LEU A 57 -2.51 -0.95 -19.41
C LEU A 57 -2.56 -2.42 -18.98
N SER A 58 -2.49 -3.34 -19.95
CA SER A 58 -2.59 -4.79 -19.67
C SER A 58 -1.45 -5.62 -20.25
N ASP A 59 -0.58 -5.02 -21.09
CA ASP A 59 0.56 -5.71 -21.68
C ASP A 59 1.88 -5.31 -21.00
N VAL A 60 2.81 -6.27 -20.90
CA VAL A 60 4.13 -6.11 -20.25
C VAL A 60 4.95 -4.98 -20.86
N GLU A 61 4.93 -4.81 -22.18
CA GLU A 61 5.68 -3.74 -22.86
C GLU A 61 5.20 -2.35 -22.43
N HIS A 62 3.89 -2.18 -22.21
CA HIS A 62 3.35 -0.91 -21.72
C HIS A 62 3.76 -0.65 -20.26
N PHE A 63 3.81 -1.68 -19.42
CA PHE A 63 4.32 -1.54 -18.05
C PHE A 63 5.79 -1.12 -18.05
N LYS A 64 6.63 -1.75 -18.87
CA LYS A 64 8.05 -1.39 -19.01
C LYS A 64 8.22 0.05 -19.49
N ARG A 65 7.43 0.47 -20.49
CA ARG A 65 7.44 1.84 -21.00
C ARG A 65 7.10 2.85 -19.90
N VAL A 66 6.03 2.63 -19.15
CA VAL A 66 5.55 3.59 -18.13
C VAL A 66 6.38 3.57 -16.85
N LEU A 67 6.75 2.38 -16.36
CA LEU A 67 7.39 2.22 -15.04
C LEU A 67 8.92 2.28 -15.10
N VAL A 68 9.53 2.13 -16.28
CA VAL A 68 11.00 2.04 -16.42
C VAL A 68 11.52 3.03 -17.48
N GLU A 69 11.16 2.84 -18.75
CA GLU A 69 11.80 3.54 -19.87
C GLU A 69 11.39 5.02 -19.98
N ASN A 70 10.23 5.38 -19.44
CA ASN A 70 9.64 6.72 -19.56
C ASN A 70 9.09 7.24 -18.24
N ALA A 71 9.55 6.70 -17.12
CA ALA A 71 8.98 6.97 -15.80
C ALA A 71 8.91 8.46 -15.46
N GLU A 72 9.85 9.28 -15.95
CA GLU A 72 9.89 10.73 -15.71
C GLU A 72 8.67 11.49 -16.28
N ASN A 73 7.95 10.91 -17.25
CA ASN A 73 6.73 11.50 -17.81
C ASN A 73 5.46 11.14 -17.04
N TYR A 74 5.58 10.36 -15.96
CA TYR A 74 4.46 9.90 -15.15
C TYR A 74 4.69 10.26 -13.70
N THR A 75 3.67 10.83 -13.05
CA THR A 75 3.70 11.12 -11.62
C THR A 75 2.85 10.12 -10.86
N LYS A 76 3.14 9.98 -9.58
CA LYS A 76 2.33 9.18 -8.68
C LYS A 76 0.99 9.85 -8.47
N TYR A 77 -0.05 9.05 -8.56
CA TYR A 77 -1.41 9.50 -8.29
C TYR A 77 -1.79 9.21 -6.83
N PHE A 78 -1.13 9.89 -5.89
CA PHE A 78 -1.27 9.65 -4.44
C PHE A 78 -1.54 10.92 -3.61
N ASP A 79 -2.02 11.99 -4.23
CA ASP A 79 -2.31 13.25 -3.52
C ASP A 79 -3.33 13.08 -2.39
N GLY A 80 -4.31 12.17 -2.55
CA GLY A 80 -5.28 11.84 -1.51
C GLY A 80 -4.66 11.21 -0.24
N MET A 81 -3.41 10.76 -0.31
CA MET A 81 -2.68 10.20 0.84
C MET A 81 -1.79 11.22 1.56
N ARG A 82 -1.60 12.43 1.00
CA ARG A 82 -0.82 13.51 1.64
C ARG A 82 -1.35 13.93 3.02
N PRO A 83 -2.66 13.98 3.31
CA PRO A 83 -3.15 14.33 4.64
C PRO A 83 -2.67 13.36 5.74
N VAL A 84 -2.47 12.09 5.39
CA VAL A 84 -2.04 11.04 6.33
C VAL A 84 -0.51 10.95 6.39
N PHE A 85 0.15 10.95 5.23
CA PHE A 85 1.59 10.67 5.14
C PHE A 85 2.47 11.90 4.91
N GLY A 86 1.88 13.10 4.80
CA GLY A 86 2.61 14.32 4.49
C GLY A 86 3.43 14.21 3.20
N ASN A 87 4.62 14.81 3.19
CA ASN A 87 5.60 14.68 2.12
C ASN A 87 6.53 13.48 2.38
N SER A 88 6.07 12.28 2.02
CA SER A 88 6.79 11.01 2.19
C SER A 88 7.17 10.37 0.85
N MET A 89 7.93 9.28 0.89
CA MET A 89 8.34 8.54 -0.31
C MET A 89 7.15 8.06 -1.16
N ILE A 90 5.98 7.90 -0.55
CA ILE A 90 4.76 7.45 -1.22
C ILE A 90 4.06 8.62 -1.94
N THR A 91 4.16 9.84 -1.42
CA THR A 91 3.37 11.00 -1.88
C THR A 91 4.15 12.03 -2.70
N VAL A 92 5.48 11.92 -2.74
CA VAL A 92 6.38 12.82 -3.50
C VAL A 92 7.05 12.12 -4.68
N ASP A 93 7.39 12.89 -5.71
CA ASP A 93 8.07 12.46 -6.93
C ASP A 93 9.35 13.27 -7.21
N GLY A 94 10.05 12.91 -8.30
CA GLY A 94 11.18 13.66 -8.85
C GLY A 94 12.36 13.81 -7.87
N ALA A 95 12.98 14.99 -7.88
CA ALA A 95 14.18 15.26 -7.10
C ALA A 95 13.96 15.12 -5.57
N LEU A 96 12.77 15.52 -5.08
CA LEU A 96 12.44 15.39 -3.66
C LEU A 96 12.34 13.91 -3.27
N TRP A 97 11.69 13.09 -4.10
CA TRP A 97 11.63 11.64 -3.89
C TRP A 97 13.03 11.01 -3.88
N GLN A 98 13.89 11.36 -4.84
CA GLN A 98 15.27 10.86 -4.89
C GLN A 98 16.06 11.21 -3.62
N LYS A 99 15.91 12.46 -3.14
CA LYS A 99 16.57 12.94 -1.92
C LYS A 99 16.11 12.17 -0.67
N ILE A 100 14.83 11.83 -0.57
CA ILE A 100 14.27 11.07 0.57
C ILE A 100 14.63 9.58 0.47
N ARG A 101 14.61 9.00 -0.74
CA ARG A 101 14.83 7.56 -0.98
C ARG A 101 16.29 7.15 -0.78
N LYS A 102 17.24 7.95 -1.27
CA LYS A 102 18.67 7.61 -1.24
C LYS A 102 19.19 7.18 0.14
N PRO A 103 18.99 7.94 1.24
CA PRO A 103 19.47 7.51 2.56
C PRO A 103 18.72 6.27 3.10
N GLN A 104 17.46 6.08 2.72
CA GLN A 104 16.66 4.96 3.22
C GLN A 104 17.00 3.62 2.56
N GLN A 105 17.52 3.62 1.33
CA GLN A 105 17.88 2.38 0.61
C GLN A 105 18.85 1.49 1.40
N ALA A 106 19.76 2.07 2.18
CA ALA A 106 20.70 1.31 3.00
C ALA A 106 19.98 0.41 4.02
N ALA A 107 18.87 0.86 4.60
CA ALA A 107 18.07 0.08 5.55
C ALA A 107 17.36 -1.11 4.90
N PHE A 108 17.20 -1.12 3.58
CA PHE A 108 16.56 -2.21 2.83
C PHE A 108 17.56 -3.05 2.02
N HIS A 109 18.86 -2.89 2.26
CA HIS A 109 19.88 -3.71 1.61
C HIS A 109 19.84 -5.15 2.17
N PRO A 110 20.04 -6.23 1.37
CA PRO A 110 20.02 -7.61 1.83
C PRO A 110 20.83 -7.88 3.10
N GLN A 111 22.00 -7.26 3.23
CA GLN A 111 22.86 -7.39 4.42
C GLN A 111 22.22 -6.84 5.71
N LYS A 112 21.36 -5.82 5.62
CA LYS A 112 20.62 -5.31 6.78
C LYS A 112 19.56 -6.27 7.28
N PHE A 113 19.05 -7.16 6.43
CA PHE A 113 18.09 -8.17 6.88
C PHE A 113 18.70 -9.12 7.90
N GLU A 114 20.02 -9.41 7.85
CA GLU A 114 20.69 -10.23 8.87
C GLU A 114 20.54 -9.63 10.28
N GLU A 115 20.58 -8.31 10.40
CA GLU A 115 20.34 -7.59 11.66
C GLU A 115 18.86 -7.70 12.10
N TYR A 116 17.92 -7.75 11.16
CA TYR A 116 16.47 -7.80 11.45
C TYR A 116 15.94 -9.21 11.70
N PHE A 117 16.56 -10.22 11.11
CA PHE A 117 16.12 -11.62 11.15
C PHE A 117 15.78 -12.12 12.56
N PRO A 118 16.60 -11.88 13.61
CA PRO A 118 16.28 -12.30 14.96
C PRO A 118 14.93 -11.76 15.45
N PHE A 119 14.63 -10.49 15.17
CA PHE A 119 13.38 -9.84 15.59
C PHE A 119 12.17 -10.35 14.79
N LEU A 120 12.33 -10.55 13.48
CA LEU A 120 11.28 -11.12 12.64
C LEU A 120 10.93 -12.53 13.10
N MET A 121 11.94 -13.35 13.41
CA MET A 121 11.75 -14.71 13.90
C MET A 121 11.12 -14.76 15.30
N GLU A 122 11.45 -13.82 16.19
CA GLU A 122 10.80 -13.70 17.49
C GLU A 122 9.31 -13.37 17.34
N ALA A 123 8.96 -12.43 16.46
CA ALA A 123 7.57 -12.07 16.17
C ALA A 123 6.78 -13.25 15.58
N ILE A 124 7.37 -13.98 14.61
CA ILE A 124 6.76 -15.19 14.04
C ILE A 124 6.53 -16.23 15.13
N ARG A 125 7.55 -16.58 15.93
CA ARG A 125 7.42 -17.59 16.98
C ARG A 125 6.35 -17.22 18.01
N THR A 126 6.28 -15.95 18.38
CA THR A 126 5.25 -15.45 19.31
C THR A 126 3.86 -15.63 18.72
N LYS A 127 3.66 -15.23 17.46
CA LYS A 127 2.37 -15.38 16.77
C LYS A 127 2.00 -16.85 16.53
N SER A 128 2.96 -17.68 16.13
CA SER A 128 2.77 -19.13 15.97
C SER A 128 2.30 -19.80 17.26
N LYS A 129 2.87 -19.43 18.42
CA LYS A 129 2.44 -19.98 19.71
C LYS A 129 0.99 -19.63 20.03
N ILE A 130 0.58 -18.39 19.74
CA ILE A 130 -0.82 -17.96 19.90
C ILE A 130 -1.73 -18.78 18.99
N TRP A 131 -1.33 -19.00 17.73
CA TRP A 131 -2.11 -19.82 16.79
C TRP A 131 -2.15 -21.30 17.16
N GLU A 132 -1.11 -21.85 17.77
CA GLU A 132 -1.14 -23.22 18.32
C GLU A 132 -2.21 -23.36 19.40
N ASP A 133 -2.41 -22.33 20.22
CA ASP A 133 -3.44 -22.35 21.27
C ASP A 133 -4.85 -22.24 20.68
N TYR A 134 -5.05 -21.41 19.65
CA TYR A 134 -6.30 -21.39 18.87
C TYR A 134 -6.58 -22.72 18.16
N ALA A 135 -5.55 -23.35 17.60
CA ALA A 135 -5.70 -24.64 16.95
C ALA A 135 -6.13 -25.74 17.94
N LYS A 136 -5.64 -25.70 19.19
CA LYS A 136 -6.06 -26.62 20.25
C LYS A 136 -7.49 -26.35 20.71
N SER A 137 -7.90 -25.08 20.80
CA SER A 137 -9.26 -24.72 21.25
C SER A 137 -10.32 -24.91 20.15
N GLY A 138 -9.90 -24.92 18.87
CA GLY A 138 -10.82 -24.92 17.73
C GLY A 138 -11.47 -23.57 17.46
N GLU A 139 -10.94 -22.49 18.06
CA GLU A 139 -11.46 -21.13 17.92
C GLU A 139 -11.18 -20.58 16.51
N THR A 140 -12.19 -19.92 15.93
CA THR A 140 -12.04 -19.20 14.66
C THR A 140 -11.44 -17.82 14.92
N VAL A 141 -10.49 -17.42 14.07
CA VAL A 141 -9.80 -16.12 14.19
C VAL A 141 -9.89 -15.30 12.91
N GLU A 142 -9.92 -13.98 13.06
CA GLU A 142 -9.85 -13.04 11.93
C GLU A 142 -8.42 -12.91 11.40
N MET A 143 -8.13 -13.54 10.26
CA MET A 143 -6.77 -13.61 9.70
C MET A 143 -6.20 -12.26 9.30
N VAL A 144 -7.04 -11.29 8.95
CA VAL A 144 -6.60 -9.93 8.64
C VAL A 144 -6.01 -9.26 9.88
N GLU A 145 -6.67 -9.39 11.03
CA GLU A 145 -6.16 -8.86 12.30
C GLU A 145 -4.86 -9.59 12.72
N GLN A 146 -4.82 -10.91 12.56
CA GLN A 146 -3.66 -11.71 12.93
C GLN A 146 -2.41 -11.38 12.11
N THR A 147 -2.58 -11.15 10.81
CA THR A 147 -1.45 -10.81 9.91
C THR A 147 -1.06 -9.33 10.02
N TRP A 148 -2.02 -8.43 10.20
CA TRP A 148 -1.74 -7.00 10.43
C TRP A 148 -0.90 -6.79 11.69
N THR A 149 -1.30 -7.39 12.80
CA THR A 149 -0.57 -7.27 14.08
C THR A 149 0.82 -7.89 14.01
N LEU A 150 0.98 -9.02 13.30
CA LEU A 150 2.30 -9.61 13.04
C LEU A 150 3.22 -8.66 12.25
N ALA A 151 2.70 -8.06 11.17
CA ALA A 151 3.47 -7.11 10.37
C ALA A 151 3.85 -5.86 11.18
N ALA A 152 2.95 -5.35 12.02
CA ALA A 152 3.22 -4.22 12.91
C ALA A 152 4.33 -4.53 13.91
N ASP A 153 4.30 -5.71 14.56
CA ASP A 153 5.33 -6.15 15.51
C ASP A 153 6.71 -6.25 14.83
N MET A 154 6.75 -6.86 13.64
CA MET A 154 7.97 -6.98 12.84
C MET A 154 8.58 -5.63 12.51
N VAL A 155 7.78 -4.72 11.96
CA VAL A 155 8.26 -3.39 11.52
C VAL A 155 8.66 -2.52 12.71
N CYS A 156 7.88 -2.53 13.81
CA CYS A 156 8.18 -1.74 15.00
C CYS A 156 9.53 -2.12 15.61
N LYS A 157 9.80 -3.42 15.69
CA LYS A 157 11.05 -3.90 16.27
C LYS A 157 12.23 -3.71 15.32
N ALA A 158 12.07 -4.04 14.04
CA ALA A 158 13.15 -3.95 13.06
C ALA A 158 13.58 -2.50 12.77
N LEU A 159 12.65 -1.56 12.67
CA LEU A 159 12.96 -0.17 12.27
C LEU A 159 13.15 0.78 13.46
N PHE A 160 12.48 0.53 14.59
CA PHE A 160 12.45 1.47 15.72
C PHE A 160 12.97 0.88 17.03
N ASP A 161 13.35 -0.40 17.05
CA ASP A 161 13.71 -1.16 18.25
C ASP A 161 12.62 -1.14 19.36
N ARG A 162 11.34 -1.02 18.95
CA ARG A 162 10.19 -0.92 19.88
C ARG A 162 9.25 -2.11 19.74
N LYS A 163 8.58 -2.45 20.85
CA LYS A 163 7.50 -3.44 20.89
C LYS A 163 6.15 -2.74 20.80
N MET A 164 5.15 -3.39 20.21
CA MET A 164 3.77 -2.90 20.25
C MET A 164 3.18 -2.97 21.69
N PRO A 165 2.22 -2.10 22.03
CA PRO A 165 1.72 -1.00 21.21
C PRO A 165 2.71 0.17 21.17
N PHE A 166 3.11 0.57 19.96
CA PHE A 166 3.92 1.77 19.77
C PHE A 166 3.00 2.93 19.39
N ASN A 167 2.81 3.87 20.31
CA ASN A 167 2.19 5.15 20.01
C ASN A 167 3.33 6.15 19.74
N PRO A 168 3.55 6.59 18.48
CA PRO A 168 4.61 7.54 18.15
C PRO A 168 4.43 8.92 18.79
#